data_AF-A0AA96GB92-F1
#
_entry.id   AF-A0AA96GB92-F1
#
_cell.length_a   1.000
_cell.length_b   1.000
_cell.length_c   1.000
_cell.angle_alpha   90.00
_cell.angle_beta   90.00
_cell.angle_gamma   90.00
#
_symmetry.space_group_name_H-M   'P 1'
#
loop_
_entity.id
_entity.type
_entity.pdbx_description
1 polymer ?
#
loop_
_entity_poly.entity_id
_entity_poly.type
_entity_poly.pdbx_seq_one_letter_code
_entity_poly.pdbx_strand_id
1 'polypeptide(L)'
;MIADMIPMDMTGLSHSVTTGRIDRVEDSVRRGELLGASQEFESYFLSYLMKVMRETVPKGEFTANPMGEMYYSFYDEEIGKRAAQAGGFGLSAYVLDTVARNEDLTRSPTSGPPFLKS
;
A
#
# COMPACT_ATOMS: atom_id res chain seq x y z
N MET A 1 -57.48 25.65 -6.99
CA MET A 1 -56.32 25.23 -7.81
C MET A 1 -55.12 25.02 -6.90
N ILE A 2 -55.09 23.93 -6.14
CA ILE A 2 -53.94 23.59 -5.29
C ILE A 2 -54.00 22.09 -4.99
N ALA A 3 -53.33 21.29 -5.81
CA ALA A 3 -52.92 19.92 -5.50
C ALA A 3 -52.04 19.43 -6.64
N ASP A 4 -50.73 19.40 -6.41
CA ASP A 4 -49.83 18.26 -6.68
C ASP A 4 -48.39 18.75 -6.65
N MET A 5 -47.90 18.94 -5.42
CA MET A 5 -46.47 18.93 -5.14
C MET A 5 -46.16 17.53 -4.62
N ILE A 6 -45.62 16.69 -5.50
CA ILE A 6 -45.16 15.33 -5.16
C ILE A 6 -44.16 15.47 -4.00
N PRO A 7 -44.35 14.78 -2.86
CA PRO A 7 -43.36 14.79 -1.79
C PRO A 7 -42.11 14.07 -2.29
N MET A 8 -41.01 14.81 -2.43
CA MET A 8 -39.68 14.23 -2.62
C MET A 8 -39.38 13.32 -1.42
N ASP A 9 -39.26 12.02 -1.68
CA ASP A 9 -38.85 11.03 -0.70
C ASP A 9 -37.37 11.23 -0.32
N MET A 10 -37.14 11.88 0.81
CA MET A 10 -35.81 12.21 1.35
C MET A 10 -35.17 11.02 2.11
N THR A 11 -35.85 9.89 2.24
CA THR A 11 -35.34 8.74 3.02
C THR A 11 -34.21 8.00 2.31
N GLY A 12 -34.16 8.01 0.98
CA GLY A 12 -33.07 7.42 0.19
C GLY A 12 -31.75 8.20 0.26
N LEU A 13 -31.79 9.52 0.51
CA LEU A 13 -30.59 10.37 0.51
C LEU A 13 -29.72 10.15 1.77
N SER A 14 -30.36 9.86 2.91
CA SER A 14 -29.67 9.67 4.19
C SER A 14 -28.91 8.33 4.28
N HIS A 15 -29.42 7.28 3.62
CA HIS A 15 -28.76 5.97 3.58
C HIS A 15 -27.57 5.95 2.63
N SER A 16 -27.69 6.60 1.45
CA SER A 16 -26.61 6.69 0.47
C SER A 16 -25.38 7.45 0.99
N VAL A 17 -25.60 8.54 1.74
CA VAL A 17 -24.50 9.33 2.35
C VAL A 17 -23.81 8.57 3.50
N THR A 18 -24.53 7.70 4.20
CA THR A 18 -23.97 6.91 5.31
C THR A 18 -23.14 5.74 4.79
N THR A 19 -23.63 5.00 3.77
CA THR A 19 -22.87 3.94 3.09
C THR A 19 -21.58 4.47 2.45
N GLY A 20 -21.66 5.57 1.68
CA GLY A 20 -20.47 6.11 1.00
C GLY A 20 -19.38 6.66 1.93
N ARG A 21 -19.69 6.91 3.22
CA ARG A 21 -18.69 7.25 4.23
C ARG A 21 -17.94 6.02 4.76
N ILE A 22 -18.61 4.88 4.88
CA ILE A 22 -18.01 3.64 5.38
C ILE A 22 -17.04 3.06 4.34
N ASP A 23 -17.44 3.02 3.07
CA ASP A 23 -16.61 2.49 1.98
C ASP A 23 -15.26 3.25 1.85
N ARG A 24 -15.29 4.58 1.99
CA ARG A 24 -14.07 5.42 1.93
C ARG A 24 -13.12 5.19 3.10
N VAL A 25 -13.65 4.86 4.28
CA VAL A 25 -12.82 4.54 5.45
C VAL A 25 -12.13 3.21 5.22
N GLU A 26 -12.86 2.19 4.76
CA GLU A 26 -12.30 0.88 4.44
C GLU A 26 -11.21 0.93 3.37
N ASP A 27 -11.45 1.68 2.29
CA ASP A 27 -10.44 1.88 1.23
C ASP A 27 -9.18 2.60 1.75
N SER A 28 -9.34 3.57 2.65
CA SER A 28 -8.21 4.28 3.25
C SER A 28 -7.38 3.40 4.18
N VAL A 29 -8.03 2.53 4.96
CA VAL A 29 -7.37 1.57 5.86
C VAL A 29 -6.60 0.55 5.03
N ARG A 30 -7.25 -0.05 4.02
CA ARG A 30 -6.63 -1.00 3.11
C ARG A 30 -5.42 -0.41 2.39
N ARG A 31 -5.52 0.84 1.91
CA ARG A 31 -4.37 1.53 1.29
C ARG A 31 -3.21 1.72 2.28
N GLY A 32 -3.51 1.99 3.55
CA GLY A 32 -2.52 2.08 4.62
C GLY A 32 -1.80 0.76 4.88
N GLU A 33 -2.53 -0.34 4.92
CA GLU A 33 -1.97 -1.70 5.07
C GLU A 33 -1.08 -2.08 3.88
N LEU A 34 -1.52 -1.82 2.65
CA LEU A 34 -0.73 -2.06 1.44
C LEU A 34 0.53 -1.20 1.41
N LEU A 35 0.46 0.05 1.84
CA LEU A 35 1.63 0.92 1.97
C LEU A 35 2.62 0.35 3.01
N GLY A 36 2.12 -0.10 4.17
CA GLY A 36 2.94 -0.72 5.21
C GLY A 36 3.67 -1.97 4.71
N ALA A 37 2.95 -2.89 4.09
CA ALA A 37 3.53 -4.09 3.48
C ALA A 37 4.55 -3.75 2.38
N SER A 38 4.27 -2.72 1.58
CA SER A 38 5.19 -2.26 0.52
C SER A 38 6.47 -1.64 1.10
N GLN A 39 6.38 -0.93 2.22
CA GLN A 39 7.54 -0.40 2.95
C GLN A 39 8.36 -1.52 3.61
N GLU A 40 7.72 -2.54 4.16
CA GLU A 40 8.40 -3.72 4.70
C GLU A 40 9.17 -4.48 3.60
N PHE A 41 8.55 -4.62 2.42
CA PHE A 41 9.23 -5.20 1.26
C PHE A 41 10.45 -4.38 0.84
N GLU A 42 10.32 -3.06 0.72
CA GLU A 42 11.45 -2.18 0.40
C GLU A 42 12.54 -2.25 1.47
N SER A 43 12.18 -2.33 2.76
CA SER A 43 13.12 -2.51 3.85
C SER A 43 13.94 -3.78 3.67
N TYR A 44 13.29 -4.92 3.44
CA TYR A 44 13.98 -6.19 3.22
C TYR A 44 14.90 -6.14 1.99
N PHE A 45 14.41 -5.57 0.90
CA PHE A 45 15.18 -5.39 -0.32
C PHE A 45 16.44 -4.55 -0.08
N LEU A 46 16.33 -3.42 0.61
CA LEU A 46 17.46 -2.53 0.92
C LEU A 46 18.48 -3.21 1.81
N SER A 47 18.04 -3.90 2.87
CA SER A 47 18.94 -4.67 3.75
C SER A 47 19.71 -5.73 2.97
N TYR A 48 19.02 -6.45 2.08
CA TYR A 48 19.65 -7.45 1.23
C TYR A 48 20.62 -6.84 0.21
N LEU A 49 20.23 -5.72 -0.41
CA LEU A 49 21.10 -5.00 -1.35
C LEU A 49 22.39 -4.55 -0.67
N MET A 50 22.29 -3.96 0.53
CA MET A 50 23.46 -3.53 1.30
C MET A 50 24.39 -4.70 1.63
N LYS A 51 23.83 -5.85 2.00
CA LYS A 51 24.60 -7.08 2.19
C LYS A 51 25.36 -7.48 0.93
N VAL A 52 24.69 -7.57 -0.22
CA VAL A 52 25.32 -7.95 -1.50
C VAL A 52 26.38 -6.93 -1.93
N MET A 53 26.13 -5.63 -1.74
CA MET A 53 27.13 -4.59 -2.00
C MET A 53 28.36 -4.76 -1.09
N ARG A 54 28.15 -5.08 0.20
CA ARG A 54 29.22 -5.30 1.18
C ARG A 54 30.07 -6.54 0.85
N GLU A 55 29.47 -7.60 0.31
CA GLU A 55 30.19 -8.80 -0.14
C GLU A 55 31.21 -8.49 -1.25
N THR A 56 31.04 -7.39 -2.00
CA THR A 56 32.02 -6.93 -2.99
C THR A 56 33.22 -6.20 -2.40
N VAL A 57 33.14 -5.80 -1.12
CA VAL A 57 34.23 -5.11 -0.42
C VAL A 57 35.11 -6.13 0.30
N PRO A 58 36.44 -6.12 0.08
CA PRO A 58 37.35 -7.00 0.81
C PRO A 58 37.20 -6.86 2.32
N LYS A 59 37.10 -7.98 3.03
CA LYS A 59 36.98 -7.97 4.50
C LYS A 59 38.29 -7.48 5.12
N GLY A 60 38.22 -6.44 5.95
CA GLY A 60 39.35 -6.00 6.77
C GLY A 60 39.54 -6.89 8.00
N GLU A 61 40.73 -6.83 8.61
CA GLU A 61 41.09 -7.64 9.79
C GLU A 61 40.08 -7.50 10.95
N PHE A 62 39.51 -6.30 11.15
CA PHE A 62 38.52 -6.04 12.19
C PHE A 62 37.11 -6.55 11.88
N THR A 63 36.81 -6.82 10.61
CA THR A 63 35.46 -7.21 10.12
C THR A 63 35.36 -8.68 9.80
N ALA A 64 36.48 -9.38 9.64
CA ALA A 64 36.54 -10.80 9.30
C ALA A 64 36.35 -11.72 10.54
N ASN A 65 35.40 -11.38 11.42
CA ASN A 65 35.06 -12.19 12.59
C ASN A 65 33.53 -12.31 12.77
N PRO A 66 33.04 -13.35 13.47
CA PRO A 66 31.60 -13.58 13.63
C PRO A 66 30.84 -12.41 14.27
N MET A 67 31.48 -11.66 15.17
CA MET A 67 30.84 -10.50 15.82
C MET A 67 30.67 -9.33 14.85
N GLY A 68 31.64 -9.11 13.95
CA GLY A 68 31.55 -8.10 12.88
C GLY A 68 30.45 -8.44 11.87
N GLU A 69 30.33 -9.71 11.47
CA GLU A 69 29.26 -10.17 10.59
C GLU A 69 27.86 -9.96 11.22
N MET A 70 27.71 -10.32 12.50
CA MET A 70 26.46 -10.10 13.24
C MET A 70 26.13 -8.61 13.42
N TYR A 71 27.14 -7.78 13.69
CA TYR A 71 26.97 -6.34 13.75
C TYR A 71 26.46 -5.80 12.41
N TYR A 72 27.05 -6.22 11.29
CA TYR A 72 26.63 -5.78 9.98
C TYR A 72 25.23 -6.26 9.61
N SER A 73 24.81 -7.46 10.00
CA SER A 73 23.43 -7.89 9.74
C SER A 73 22.40 -6.98 10.42
N PHE A 74 22.62 -6.61 11.69
CA PHE A 74 21.72 -5.68 12.38
C PHE A 74 21.82 -4.26 11.83
N TYR A 75 23.02 -3.83 11.45
CA TYR A 75 23.24 -2.54 10.84
C TYR A 75 22.49 -2.42 9.51
N ASP A 76 22.64 -3.40 8.62
CA ASP A 76 21.99 -3.42 7.31
C ASP A 76 20.46 -3.46 7.47
N GLU A 77 19.94 -4.21 8.45
CA GLU A 77 18.51 -4.26 8.77
C GLU A 77 17.95 -2.89 9.22
N GLU A 78 18.61 -2.24 10.18
CA GLU A 78 18.17 -0.93 10.68
C GLU A 78 18.29 0.17 9.63
N ILE A 79 19.35 0.16 8.83
CA ILE A 79 19.49 1.12 7.72
C ILE A 79 18.43 0.86 6.66
N GLY A 80 18.19 -0.40 6.27
CA GLY A 80 17.15 -0.76 5.30
C GLY A 80 15.76 -0.29 5.75
N LYS A 81 15.42 -0.50 7.03
CA LYS A 81 14.16 -0.04 7.62
C LYS A 81 14.02 1.48 7.59
N ARG A 82 15.03 2.21 8.06
CA ARG A 82 15.00 3.68 8.07
C ARG A 82 14.97 4.26 6.66
N ALA A 83 15.71 3.67 5.74
CA ALA A 83 15.74 4.10 4.35
C ALA A 83 14.37 3.88 3.70
N ALA A 84 13.74 2.71 3.86
CA ALA A 84 12.40 2.44 3.34
C ALA A 84 11.34 3.40 3.92
N GLN A 85 11.39 3.68 5.23
CA GLN A 85 10.50 4.66 5.88
C GLN A 85 10.69 6.08 5.33
N ALA A 86 11.92 6.46 4.98
CA ALA A 86 12.24 7.73 4.35
C ALA A 86 11.91 7.78 2.85
N GLY A 87 11.42 6.68 2.26
CA GLY A 87 11.09 6.57 0.85
C GLY A 87 12.22 6.01 -0.04
N GLY A 88 13.38 5.70 0.53
CA GLY A 88 14.44 4.86 -0.05
C GLY A 88 14.68 5.08 -1.54
N PHE A 89 14.37 4.04 -2.33
CA PHE A 89 14.42 4.06 -3.79
C PHE A 89 13.03 4.22 -4.43
N GLY A 90 11.99 4.44 -3.62
CA GLY A 90 10.61 4.57 -4.07
C GLY A 90 9.98 3.23 -4.46
N LEU A 91 10.57 2.10 -4.05
CA LEU A 91 10.08 0.78 -4.41
C LEU A 91 8.74 0.49 -3.75
N SER A 92 8.54 0.94 -2.51
CA SER A 92 7.26 0.85 -1.80
C SER A 92 6.12 1.55 -2.55
N ALA A 93 6.39 2.74 -3.10
CA ALA A 93 5.42 3.48 -3.91
C ALA A 93 5.10 2.76 -5.22
N TYR A 94 6.11 2.18 -5.88
CA TYR A 94 5.94 1.40 -7.11
C TYR A 94 5.09 0.13 -6.87
N VAL A 95 5.38 -0.61 -5.80
CA VAL A 95 4.61 -1.81 -5.43
C VAL A 95 3.17 -1.44 -5.11
N LEU A 96 2.94 -0.39 -4.33
CA LEU A 96 1.60 0.09 -4.00
C LEU A 96 0.81 0.47 -5.26
N ASP A 97 1.40 1.21 -6.20
CA ASP A 97 0.77 1.61 -7.46
C ASP A 97 0.44 0.38 -8.34
N THR A 98 1.37 -0.57 -8.42
CA THR A 98 1.18 -1.81 -9.19
C THR A 98 0.05 -2.66 -8.62
N VAL A 99 0.01 -2.82 -7.30
CA VAL A 99 -1.05 -3.59 -6.62
C VAL A 99 -2.41 -2.92 -6.80
N ALA A 100 -2.49 -1.60 -6.59
CA ALA A 100 -3.73 -0.85 -6.80
C ALA A 100 -4.28 -1.00 -8.23
N ARG A 101 -3.40 -0.90 -9.24
CA ARG A 101 -3.79 -1.11 -10.65
C ARG A 101 -4.28 -2.53 -10.92
N ASN A 102 -3.67 -3.54 -10.31
CA ASN A 102 -4.07 -4.93 -10.50
C ASN A 102 -5.39 -5.26 -9.77
N GLU A 103 -5.67 -4.61 -8.65
CA GLU A 103 -6.98 -4.71 -7.98
C GLU A 103 -8.10 -4.18 -8.88
N ASP A 104 -7.86 -3.07 -9.59
CA ASP A 104 -8.83 -2.53 -10.56
C ASP A 104 -9.04 -3.48 -11.76
N LEU A 105 -8.00 -4.21 -12.19
CA LEU A 105 -8.09 -5.21 -13.25
C LEU A 105 -8.79 -6.51 -12.82
N THR A 106 -8.79 -6.82 -11.52
CA THR A 106 -9.42 -8.03 -10.95
C THR A 106 -10.84 -7.77 -10.44
N ARG A 107 -11.20 -6.53 -10.12
CA ARG A 107 -12.60 -6.09 -10.01
C ARG A 107 -13.22 -6.10 -11.41
N SER A 108 -13.95 -7.17 -11.72
CA SER A 108 -14.76 -7.22 -12.94
C SER A 108 -15.58 -5.93 -13.08
N PRO A 109 -15.69 -5.31 -14.28
CA PRO A 109 -16.57 -4.18 -14.46
C PRO A 109 -17.96 -4.67 -14.09
N THR A 110 -18.48 -4.17 -12.96
CA THR A 110 -19.83 -4.49 -12.53
C THR A 110 -20.72 -3.99 -13.64
N SER A 111 -21.22 -4.89 -14.48
CA SER A 111 -22.17 -4.55 -15.52
C SER A 111 -23.39 -3.99 -14.80
N GLY A 112 -23.56 -2.67 -14.85
CA GLY A 112 -24.78 -2.00 -14.39
C GLY A 112 -26.00 -2.68 -15.02
N PRO A 113 -27.15 -2.64 -14.34
CA PRO A 113 -28.33 -3.39 -14.75
C PRO A 113 -28.66 -3.09 -16.22
N PRO A 114 -28.94 -4.10 -17.05
CA PRO A 114 -29.29 -3.88 -18.44
C PRO A 114 -30.56 -3.05 -18.48
N PHE A 115 -30.43 -1.89 -19.12
CA PHE A 115 -31.45 -0.90 -19.37
C PHE A 115 -32.83 -1.53 -19.65
N LEU A 116 -33.85 -0.96 -19.00
CA LEU A 116 -35.27 -1.15 -19.30
C LEU A 116 -35.48 -1.21 -20.81
N LYS A 117 -35.84 -2.40 -21.32
CA LYS A 117 -36.50 -2.50 -22.63
C LYS A 117 -37.99 -2.26 -22.40
N SER A 118 -38.46 -1.21 -23.08
CA SER A 118 -39.86 -0.88 -23.36
C SER A 118 -40.64 -2.07 -23.90
#